data_AF-A0A8E0I9M4-F1
#
_entry.id   AF-A0A8E0I9M4-F1
#
_cell.length_a   1.000
_cell.length_b   1.000
_cell.length_c   1.000
_cell.angle_alpha   90.00
_cell.angle_beta   90.00
_cell.angle_gamma   90.00
#
_symmetry.space_group_name_H-M   'P 1'
#
loop_
_entity.id
_entity.type
_entity.pdbx_description
1 polymer ?
#
loop_
_entity_poly.entity_id
_entity_poly.type
_entity_poly.pdbx_seq_one_letter_code
_entity_poly.pdbx_strand_id
1 'polypeptide(L)' 'MLDGSDLAYSPDQPPQFVCEDCGGAMSPVYYRNELGYEFRLEDK' A
#
# COMPACT_ATOMS: atom_id res chain seq x y z
N MET A 1 -12.53 9.76 13.96
CA MET A 1 -11.13 10.04 13.60
C MET A 1 -10.61 8.74 13.05
N LEU A 2 -10.19 8.70 11.78
CA LEU A 2 -9.55 7.50 11.23
C LEU A 2 -8.18 7.41 11.91
N ASP A 3 -7.95 6.35 12.66
CA ASP A 3 -6.63 6.12 13.23
C ASP A 3 -5.67 5.58 12.16
N GLY A 4 -4.37 5.58 12.45
CA GLY A 4 -3.36 5.13 11.48
C GLY A 4 -3.52 3.66 11.05
N SER A 5 -4.25 2.86 11.83
CA SER A 5 -4.57 1.47 11.53
C SER A 5 -5.67 1.36 10.47
N ASP A 6 -6.72 2.18 10.54
CA ASP A 6 -7.78 2.21 9.50
C ASP A 6 -7.20 2.50 8.11
N LEU A 7 -6.14 3.30 8.05
CA LEU A 7 -5.45 3.68 6.83
C LEU A 7 -4.54 2.57 6.28
N ALA A 8 -3.84 1.84 7.16
CA ALA A 8 -2.98 0.72 6.77
C ALA A 8 -3.73 -0.45 6.11
N TYR A 9 -5.05 -0.51 6.31
CA TYR A 9 -5.92 -1.55 5.77
C TYR A 9 -6.76 -1.12 4.55
N SER A 10 -6.60 0.11 4.05
CA SER A 10 -7.42 0.64 2.96
C SER A 10 -6.72 0.61 1.59
N PRO A 11 -7.40 0.18 0.51
CA PRO A 11 -6.85 0.24 -0.85
C PRO A 11 -6.58 1.67 -1.32
N ASP A 12 -7.16 2.68 -0.67
CA ASP A 12 -6.94 4.09 -1.00
C ASP A 12 -5.63 4.64 -0.39
N GLN A 13 -4.99 3.89 0.50
CA GLN A 13 -3.70 4.24 1.10
C GLN A 13 -2.73 3.06 1.05
N PRO A 14 -2.25 2.72 -0.16
CA PRO A 14 -1.34 1.61 -0.31
C PRO A 14 0.04 1.92 0.29
N PRO A 15 0.74 0.90 0.82
CA PRO A 15 2.07 1.08 1.38
C PRO A 15 3.03 1.64 0.32
N GLN A 16 3.76 2.68 0.69
CA GLN A 16 4.77 3.31 -0.16
C GLN A 16 6.14 2.75 0.19
N PHE A 17 6.97 2.53 -0.83
CA PHE A 17 8.33 2.04 -0.62
C PHE A 17 9.30 2.80 -1.52
N VAL A 18 10.53 2.96 -1.03
CA VAL A 18 11.64 3.52 -1.81
C VAL A 18 12.54 2.35 -2.19
N CYS A 19 12.79 2.17 -3.48
CA CYS A 19 13.79 1.22 -3.93
C CYS A 19 15.15 1.93 -3.95
N GLU A 20 16.05 1.56 -3.04
CA GLU A 20 17.38 2.19 -2.92
C GLU A 20 18.20 2.01 -4.21
N ASP A 21 18.11 0.84 -4.86
CA ASP A 21 18.79 0.56 -6.13
C ASP A 21 18.17 1.30 -7.32
N CYS A 22 16.85 1.54 -7.27
CA CYS A 22 16.11 2.23 -8.33
C CYS A 22 16.13 3.76 -8.14
N GLY A 23 16.46 4.23 -6.93
CA GLY A 23 16.49 5.64 -6.54
C GLY A 23 15.14 6.36 -6.54
N GLY A 24 14.03 5.62 -6.61
CA GLY A 24 12.69 6.17 -6.86
C GLY A 24 11.63 5.69 -5.88
N ALA A 25 10.59 6.52 -5.70
CA ALA A 25 9.36 6.12 -5.03
C ALA A 25 8.63 5.07 -5.88
N MET A 26 8.18 4.01 -5.22
CA MET A 26 7.44 2.93 -5.85
C MET A 26 6.09 2.75 -5.17
N SER A 27 5.09 2.51 -6.01
CA SER A 27 3.73 2.16 -5.61
C SER A 27 3.47 0.69 -5.92
N PRO A 28 2.77 -0.05 -5.04
CA PRO A 28 2.44 -1.44 -5.29
C PRO A 28 1.33 -1.55 -6.32
N VAL A 29 1.35 -2.62 -7.12
CA VAL A 29 0.22 -3.05 -7.96
C VAL A 29 -0.67 -4.02 -7.18
N TYR A 30 -0.11 -4.68 -6.17
CA TYR A 30 -0.75 -5.66 -5.32
C TYR A 30 -0.11 -5.67 -3.93
N TYR A 31 -0.92 -5.75 -2.87
CA TYR A 31 -0.40 -6.00 -1.52
C TYR A 31 -1.42 -6.74 -0.65
N ARG A 32 -0.90 -7.40 0.39
CA ARG A 32 -1.68 -8.04 1.44
C ARG A 32 -1.42 -7.35 2.77
N ASN A 33 -2.47 -6.96 3.48
CA ASN A 33 -2.32 -6.32 4.78
C ASN A 33 -2.09 -7.34 5.92
N GLU A 34 -1.78 -6.86 7.13
CA GLU A 34 -1.47 -7.72 8.29
C GLU A 34 -2.67 -8.59 8.75
N LEU A 35 -3.90 -8.18 8.42
CA LEU A 35 -5.12 -8.94 8.69
C LEU A 35 -5.37 -10.03 7.63
N GLY A 36 -4.58 -10.04 6.56
CA GLY A 36 -4.61 -11.04 5.52
C GLY A 36 -5.50 -10.71 4.33
N TYR A 37 -6.07 -9.50 4.24
CA TYR A 37 -6.83 -9.05 3.08
C TYR A 37 -5.91 -8.65 1.93
N GLU A 38 -6.33 -9.00 0.72
CA GLU A 38 -5.57 -8.81 -0.51
C GLU A 38 -6.18 -7.67 -1.34
N PHE A 39 -5.34 -6.74 -1.79
CA PHE A 39 -5.74 -5.59 -2.61
C PHE A 39 -4.98 -5.61 -3.92
N ARG A 40 -5.72 -5.52 -5.03
CA ARG A 40 -5.18 -5.25 -6.38
C ARG A 40 -5.50 -3.81 -6.73
N LEU A 41 -4.46 -3.06 -7.07
CA LEU A 41 -4.51 -1.62 -7.32
C LEU A 41 -4.35 -1.32 -8.81
N GLU A 42 -4.85 -2.23 -9.67
CA GLU A 42 -4.88 -2.05 -11.12
C GLU A 42 -5.49 -0.67 -11.42
N ASP A 43 -4.73 0.14 -12.17
CA ASP A 43 -4.90 1.58 -12.37
C ASP A 43 -6.33 2.11 -12.14
N LYS A 44 -6.50 2.87 -11.05
CA LYS A 44 -7.68 3.71 -10.83
C LYS A 44 -7.69 4.90 -11.79
#